data_AF-A0A1J7J039-F1
#
_entry.id   AF-A0A1J7J039-F1
#
_cell.length_a   1.000
_cell.length_b   1.000
_cell.length_c   1.000
_cell.angle_alpha   90.00
_cell.angle_beta   90.00
_cell.angle_gamma   90.00
#
_symmetry.space_group_name_H-M   'P 1'
#
loop_
_entity.id
_entity.type
_entity.pdbx_description
1 polymer ?
#
loop_
_entity_poly.entity_id
_entity_poly.type
_entity_poly.pdbx_seq_one_letter_code
_entity_poly.pdbx_strand_id
1 'polypeptide(L)'
;MFVFITASSSSSAFPILHLSCTGQHCQNAIVIATMRAIKVLHLLATASYAAAVFETQKPISLGHSSGLSAARLALYPGSRIHPEDLKSLNKEVRPCYDEDQPNEITLELDTCLSGDYYLNSNFKITELPSCADGSLPVVSYYRRRDCVGEPAISRQGSDLMDTCLWQKKDQANPSYFWSLILGCSTTGMPTVIGHQVATPPAIIHQIEGGMKGAIAYYTGKACQDDEDFTPMPWARPTDNCGWPISSWKFTHIRITQPPICPNGTRARLARFENTGESDWAYQKGMCNGGRITFTDGLIDINDDDIEKCISVENLALTRGGVADAKGHMWYCDGLEIGSSRDKAKDRETPNAIVSHNVCPDRGWHRTGEPKILERPPTFFDVPTEACIDLPRSQDIRLVKAAVCADGSTPMMAKWRGLGCQGMPDSVAGVFAGPGLYCKSFDNSDGGSSYSFWCDDGDDRHLHQPAGDNRAVYSKDVCKPPEGMWSPEQHAGLAPTVERIEPDKCMDYFWRNNEWVIHGNAVCPNGKPAKMALWTGTSGCRGKPTSVEEINKDDLGRCIEACGAGEQWTYKCSRAFLCNGLPTRSGGGRKNIWYD
;
A
#
# COMPACT_ATOMS: atom_id res chain seq x y z
N MET A 1 42.13 21.39 50.93
CA MET A 1 41.11 21.75 49.93
C MET A 1 39.85 22.09 50.69
N PHE A 2 39.46 23.36 50.72
CA PHE A 2 38.24 23.81 51.41
C PHE A 2 37.22 24.20 50.34
N VAL A 3 36.05 23.57 50.36
CA VAL A 3 34.94 23.88 49.46
C VAL A 3 33.90 24.62 50.29
N PHE A 4 33.62 25.88 49.93
CA PHE A 4 32.51 26.63 50.52
C PHE A 4 31.29 26.46 49.61
N ILE A 5 30.16 26.06 50.21
CA ILE A 5 28.86 25.97 49.54
C ILE A 5 27.98 27.05 50.18
N THR A 6 27.58 28.04 49.39
CA THR A 6 26.58 29.04 49.79
C THR A 6 25.35 28.88 48.90
N ALA A 7 24.21 28.59 49.52
CA ALA A 7 22.91 28.60 48.86
C ALA A 7 22.20 29.92 49.22
N SER A 8 21.79 30.70 48.22
CA SER A 8 20.90 31.84 48.41
C SER A 8 19.49 31.47 47.95
N SER A 9 18.49 31.79 48.78
CA SER A 9 17.08 31.58 48.47
C SER A 9 16.53 32.79 47.71
N SER A 10 16.27 32.65 46.41
CA SER A 10 15.35 33.52 45.70
C SER A 10 14.30 32.68 44.97
N SER A 11 13.07 33.22 44.97
CA SER A 11 11.85 32.60 44.47
C SER A 11 11.80 32.59 42.94
N SER A 12 12.57 31.68 42.33
CA SER A 12 12.39 31.23 40.95
C SER A 12 13.06 29.88 40.82
N ALA A 13 12.33 28.87 40.36
CA ALA A 13 12.78 27.49 40.24
C ALA A 13 14.06 27.41 39.38
N PHE A 14 15.21 27.26 40.03
CA PHE A 14 16.39 26.45 39.68
C PHE A 14 17.58 26.96 40.52
N PRO A 15 18.18 26.14 41.42
CA PRO A 15 19.34 26.57 42.19
C PRO A 15 20.57 26.70 41.27
N ILE A 16 21.17 27.89 41.23
CA ILE A 16 22.42 28.14 40.50
C ILE A 16 23.60 27.80 41.41
N LEU A 17 24.41 26.83 41.01
CA LEU A 17 25.58 26.36 41.76
C LEU A 17 26.85 27.04 41.23
N HIS A 18 27.45 27.96 42.00
CA HIS A 18 28.70 28.60 41.64
C HIS A 18 29.89 27.86 42.27
N LEU A 19 30.75 27.27 41.43
CA LEU A 19 32.03 26.67 41.81
C LEU A 19 33.16 27.54 41.26
N SER A 20 33.98 28.14 42.14
CA SER A 20 35.21 28.84 41.73
C SER A 20 36.43 28.06 42.20
N CYS A 21 37.41 27.92 41.31
CA CYS A 21 38.71 27.36 41.65
C CYS A 21 39.79 27.91 40.70
N THR A 22 40.95 28.24 41.24
CA THR A 22 42.10 28.74 40.47
C THR A 22 43.15 27.65 40.33
N GLY A 23 43.31 27.13 39.11
CA GLY A 23 44.35 26.14 38.76
C GLY A 23 43.89 25.15 37.69
N GLN A 24 44.77 24.83 36.73
CA GLN A 24 44.43 24.03 35.55
C GLN A 24 44.04 22.57 35.87
N HIS A 25 44.60 22.00 36.93
CA HIS A 25 44.17 20.68 37.44
C HIS A 25 42.78 20.70 38.08
N CYS A 26 42.30 21.87 38.52
CA CYS A 26 41.00 22.02 39.14
C CYS A 26 39.87 22.09 38.10
N GLN A 27 40.13 22.66 36.93
CA GLN A 27 39.17 22.73 35.83
C GLN A 27 38.76 21.33 35.34
N ASN A 28 39.72 20.41 35.21
CA ASN A 28 39.43 19.03 34.82
C ASN A 28 38.61 18.28 35.89
N ALA A 29 38.86 18.54 37.17
CA ALA A 29 38.07 17.96 38.25
C ALA A 29 36.63 18.49 38.29
N ILE A 30 36.43 19.77 37.98
CA ILE A 30 35.10 20.38 37.86
C ILE A 30 34.32 19.73 36.73
N VAL A 31 34.90 19.59 35.53
CA VAL A 31 34.23 18.97 34.36
C VAL A 31 33.80 17.53 34.66
N ILE A 32 34.67 16.75 35.30
CA ILE A 32 34.34 15.36 35.68
C ILE A 32 33.22 15.34 36.74
N ALA A 33 33.22 16.27 37.70
CA ALA A 33 32.19 16.38 38.71
C ALA A 33 30.84 16.82 38.12
N THR A 34 30.80 17.78 37.18
CA THR A 34 29.57 18.18 36.49
C THR A 34 29.01 17.05 35.63
N MET A 35 29.84 16.33 34.89
CA MET A 35 29.37 15.19 34.10
C MET A 35 28.77 14.07 34.96
N ARG A 36 29.33 13.82 36.15
CA ARG A 36 28.78 12.86 37.11
C ARG A 36 27.48 13.36 37.74
N ALA A 37 27.41 14.64 38.11
CA ALA A 37 26.20 15.25 38.66
C ALA A 37 25.04 15.25 37.66
N ILE A 38 25.31 15.52 36.38
CA ILE A 38 24.31 15.45 35.30
C ILE A 38 23.81 14.01 35.12
N LYS A 39 24.70 13.00 35.13
CA LYS A 39 24.29 11.59 35.08
C LYS A 39 23.41 11.19 36.27
N VAL A 40 23.73 11.65 37.48
CA VAL A 40 22.92 11.38 38.68
C VAL A 40 21.57 12.10 38.62
N LEU A 41 21.51 13.35 38.13
CA LEU A 41 20.23 14.04 37.92
C LEU A 41 19.37 13.33 36.87
N HIS A 42 19.97 12.78 35.81
CA HIS A 42 19.23 12.02 34.80
C HIS A 42 18.71 10.69 35.35
N LEU A 43 19.49 10.01 36.20
CA LEU A 43 19.06 8.80 36.92
C LEU A 43 17.96 9.08 37.94
N LEU A 44 18.01 10.21 38.64
CA LEU A 44 16.96 10.60 39.59
C LEU A 44 15.67 11.05 38.85
N ALA A 45 15.78 11.76 37.74
CA ALA A 45 14.62 12.13 36.93
C ALA A 45 13.91 10.90 36.33
N THR A 46 14.67 9.90 35.89
CA THR A 46 14.12 8.63 35.37
C THR A 46 13.53 7.76 36.48
N ALA A 47 14.11 7.76 37.69
CA ALA A 47 13.55 7.06 38.85
C ALA A 47 12.24 7.71 39.36
N SER A 48 12.14 9.06 39.34
CA SER A 48 10.91 9.77 39.71
C SER A 48 9.76 9.54 38.73
N TYR A 49 10.06 9.34 37.44
CA TYR A 49 9.06 8.94 36.44
C TYR A 49 8.59 7.49 36.61
N ALA A 50 9.47 6.58 37.03
CA ALA A 50 9.11 5.19 37.29
C ALA A 50 8.29 5.01 38.58
N ALA A 51 8.51 5.86 39.59
CA ALA A 51 7.78 5.81 40.86
C ALA A 51 6.34 6.37 40.77
N ALA A 52 6.05 7.25 39.80
CA ALA A 52 4.71 7.82 39.60
C ALA A 52 3.70 6.84 38.94
N VAL A 53 4.13 5.64 38.53
CA VAL A 53 3.28 4.66 37.80
C VAL A 53 2.75 3.54 38.72
N PHE A 54 3.15 3.48 39.99
CA PHE A 54 2.68 2.44 40.92
C PHE A 54 2.25 3.04 42.27
N GLU A 55 1.14 3.77 42.28
CA GLU A 55 0.37 3.97 43.51
C GLU A 55 -1.11 3.68 43.23
N THR A 56 -1.51 2.44 43.54
CA THR A 56 -2.90 1.98 43.54
C THR A 56 -3.70 2.77 44.58
N GLN A 57 -4.41 3.81 44.14
CA GLN A 57 -5.39 4.49 44.96
C GLN A 57 -6.65 3.63 45.13
N LYS A 58 -7.02 3.44 46.40
CA LYS A 58 -8.24 2.79 46.87
C LYS A 58 -9.43 3.70 46.54
N PRO A 59 -10.53 3.22 45.93
CA PRO A 59 -11.61 4.10 45.48
C PRO A 59 -12.41 4.64 46.66
N ILE A 60 -12.49 5.97 46.74
CA ILE A 60 -13.49 6.68 47.54
C ILE A 60 -14.79 6.65 46.75
N SER A 61 -15.78 5.93 47.26
CA SER A 61 -17.12 5.81 46.68
C SER A 61 -17.93 7.07 46.96
N LEU A 62 -17.75 8.13 46.17
CA LEU A 62 -18.73 9.20 46.05
C LEU A 62 -19.70 8.81 44.93
N GLY A 63 -20.95 8.52 45.29
CA GLY A 63 -22.02 8.21 44.35
C GLY A 63 -22.25 9.37 43.37
N HIS A 64 -21.55 9.33 42.24
CA HIS A 64 -21.77 10.20 41.11
C HIS A 64 -22.77 9.53 40.19
N SER A 65 -23.78 10.29 39.79
CA SER A 65 -24.67 9.95 38.69
C SER A 65 -23.83 9.46 37.51
N SER A 66 -24.11 8.26 37.04
CA SER A 66 -23.51 7.63 35.86
C SER A 66 -23.94 8.38 34.59
N GLY A 67 -23.47 9.61 34.44
CA GLY A 67 -23.55 10.35 33.19
C GLY A 67 -22.69 9.65 32.14
N LEU A 68 -23.11 9.70 30.89
CA LEU A 68 -22.38 9.12 29.77
C LEU A 68 -21.04 9.84 29.61
N SER A 69 -19.94 9.12 29.85
CA SER A 69 -18.55 9.59 29.68
C SER A 69 -18.04 9.46 28.24
N ALA A 70 -18.95 9.20 27.29
CA ALA A 70 -18.62 8.95 25.90
C ALA A 70 -19.62 9.65 24.96
N ALA A 71 -19.12 10.09 23.82
CA ALA A 71 -19.90 10.64 22.73
C ALA A 71 -20.34 9.53 21.78
N ARG A 72 -21.51 9.66 21.15
CA ARG A 72 -21.87 8.84 19.97
C ARG A 72 -21.70 9.66 18.72
N LEU A 73 -21.02 9.08 17.75
CA LEU A 73 -20.66 9.72 16.48
C LEU A 73 -21.21 8.87 15.35
N ALA A 74 -21.83 9.49 14.35
CA ALA A 74 -22.24 8.87 13.11
C ALA A 74 -21.27 9.25 11.99
N LEU A 75 -20.56 8.25 11.46
CA LEU A 75 -19.63 8.36 10.34
C LEU A 75 -20.37 7.96 9.06
N TYR A 76 -20.68 8.92 8.21
CA TYR A 76 -21.31 8.67 6.91
C TYR A 76 -20.24 8.25 5.89
N PRO A 77 -20.61 7.53 4.82
CA PRO A 77 -19.68 7.14 3.75
C PRO A 77 -18.84 8.34 3.28
N GLY A 78 -17.53 8.24 3.50
CA GLY A 78 -16.56 9.24 3.07
C GLY A 78 -15.95 8.89 1.72
N SER A 79 -15.24 9.85 1.13
CA SER A 79 -14.43 9.61 -0.05
C SER A 79 -12.94 9.60 0.29
N ARG A 80 -12.21 8.63 -0.27
CA ARG A 80 -10.73 8.67 -0.31
C ARG A 80 -10.19 9.46 -1.49
N ILE A 81 -11.07 9.82 -2.43
CA ILE A 81 -10.78 10.72 -3.54
C ILE A 81 -11.03 12.15 -3.08
N HIS A 82 -10.15 13.08 -3.46
CA HIS A 82 -10.28 14.49 -3.11
C HIS A 82 -11.65 15.03 -3.58
N PRO A 83 -12.34 15.87 -2.79
CA PRO A 83 -13.68 16.33 -3.14
C PRO A 83 -13.79 17.03 -4.50
N GLU A 84 -12.70 17.65 -4.97
CA GLU A 84 -12.67 18.27 -6.30
C GLU A 84 -12.58 17.24 -7.42
N ASP A 85 -11.86 16.15 -7.22
CA ASP A 85 -11.75 15.06 -8.19
C ASP A 85 -13.07 14.31 -8.33
N LEU A 86 -13.86 14.19 -7.25
CA LEU A 86 -15.20 13.60 -7.30
C LEU A 86 -16.14 14.37 -8.23
N LYS A 87 -16.01 15.70 -8.29
CA LYS A 87 -16.79 16.52 -9.24
C LYS A 87 -16.47 16.16 -10.68
N SER A 88 -15.19 15.92 -10.99
CA SER A 88 -14.78 15.49 -12.34
C SER A 88 -15.37 14.13 -12.72
N LEU A 89 -15.67 13.28 -11.72
CA LEU A 89 -16.32 11.98 -11.89
C LEU A 89 -17.86 12.05 -11.88
N ASN A 90 -18.44 13.26 -11.84
CA ASN A 90 -19.88 13.50 -11.71
C ASN A 90 -20.51 12.77 -10.49
N LYS A 91 -19.74 12.64 -9.40
CA LYS A 91 -20.18 12.11 -8.11
C LYS A 91 -20.22 13.26 -7.12
N GLU A 92 -21.41 13.58 -6.62
CA GLU A 92 -21.58 14.62 -5.61
C GLU A 92 -21.64 13.97 -4.22
N VAL A 93 -20.79 14.42 -3.30
CA VAL A 93 -20.86 14.03 -1.89
C VAL A 93 -21.94 14.87 -1.23
N ARG A 94 -23.04 14.23 -0.82
CA ARG A 94 -24.12 14.90 -0.10
C ARG A 94 -23.80 14.95 1.40
N PRO A 95 -23.93 16.12 2.06
CA PRO A 95 -23.77 16.24 3.51
C PRO A 95 -24.71 15.32 4.29
N CYS A 96 -24.17 14.46 5.16
CA CYS A 96 -24.86 13.47 6.03
C CYS A 96 -26.27 13.11 5.55
N TYR A 97 -26.37 12.49 4.39
CA TYR A 97 -27.67 12.19 3.82
C TYR A 97 -28.36 11.15 4.69
N ASP A 98 -29.54 11.46 5.22
CA ASP A 98 -30.23 10.60 6.19
C ASP A 98 -30.58 9.20 5.63
N GLU A 99 -30.56 9.03 4.30
CA GLU A 99 -30.77 7.75 3.64
C GLU A 99 -29.49 6.88 3.59
N ASP A 100 -28.31 7.47 3.76
CA ASP A 100 -27.06 6.72 3.85
C ASP A 100 -26.97 6.07 5.24
N GLN A 101 -26.65 4.78 5.30
CA GLN A 101 -26.44 4.09 6.57
C GLN A 101 -25.09 4.51 7.18
N PRO A 102 -25.07 5.25 8.30
CA PRO A 102 -23.81 5.64 8.93
C PRO A 102 -23.21 4.47 9.71
N ASN A 103 -21.89 4.51 9.91
CA ASN A 103 -21.23 3.70 10.92
C ASN A 103 -21.24 4.47 12.25
N GLU A 104 -22.00 3.98 13.23
CA GLU A 104 -22.03 4.58 14.56
C GLU A 104 -20.85 4.09 15.40
N ILE A 105 -20.12 5.02 16.02
CA ILE A 105 -19.04 4.73 16.95
C ILE A 105 -19.28 5.44 18.27
N THR A 106 -18.76 4.84 19.34
CA THR A 106 -18.72 5.45 20.67
C THR A 106 -17.29 5.90 20.96
N LEU A 107 -17.10 7.19 21.20
CA LEU A 107 -15.79 7.78 21.49
C LEU A 107 -15.76 8.27 22.94
N GLU A 108 -14.90 7.68 23.75
CA GLU A 108 -14.69 8.13 25.12
C GLU A 108 -14.07 9.53 25.14
N LEU A 109 -14.38 10.30 26.19
CA LEU A 109 -13.71 11.58 26.43
C LEU A 109 -12.19 11.40 26.42
N ASP A 110 -11.50 12.44 25.95
CA ASP A 110 -10.04 12.52 25.89
C ASP A 110 -9.37 11.42 25.05
N THR A 111 -10.15 10.75 24.20
CA THR A 111 -9.65 9.76 23.24
C THR A 111 -9.52 10.38 21.86
N CYS A 112 -8.33 10.27 21.28
CA CYS A 112 -8.06 10.74 19.93
C CYS A 112 -8.62 9.76 18.89
N LEU A 113 -9.56 10.19 18.06
CA LEU A 113 -10.06 9.47 16.90
C LEU A 113 -9.35 9.95 15.63
N SER A 114 -8.62 9.08 14.95
CA SER A 114 -7.90 9.43 13.70
C SER A 114 -8.48 8.72 12.48
N GLY A 115 -8.47 9.37 11.32
CA GLY A 115 -8.95 8.78 10.06
C GLY A 115 -8.06 9.09 8.86
N ASP A 116 -8.24 8.31 7.80
CA ASP A 116 -7.45 8.34 6.55
C ASP A 116 -8.34 8.48 5.30
N TYR A 117 -9.25 9.44 5.35
CA TYR A 117 -10.18 9.79 4.28
C TYR A 117 -10.63 11.24 4.46
N TYR A 118 -11.14 11.86 3.39
CA TYR A 118 -11.58 13.24 3.48
C TYR A 118 -12.83 13.37 4.37
N LEU A 119 -12.70 14.17 5.43
CA LEU A 119 -13.85 14.70 6.15
C LEU A 119 -14.45 15.85 5.34
N ASN A 120 -15.57 15.58 4.70
CA ASN A 120 -16.34 16.60 4.00
C ASN A 120 -17.82 16.34 4.23
N SER A 121 -18.36 16.98 5.27
CA SER A 121 -19.78 16.91 5.61
C SER A 121 -20.31 15.48 5.85
N ASN A 122 -19.46 14.55 6.30
CA ASN A 122 -19.79 13.14 6.48
C ASN A 122 -19.66 12.67 7.93
N PHE A 123 -19.81 13.59 8.88
CA PHE A 123 -19.69 13.32 10.31
C PHE A 123 -20.71 14.11 11.10
N LYS A 124 -21.33 13.44 12.05
CA LYS A 124 -22.32 14.04 12.94
C LYS A 124 -22.15 13.51 14.36
N ILE A 125 -22.20 14.38 15.35
CA ILE A 125 -22.26 13.99 16.75
C ILE A 125 -23.73 13.75 17.08
N THR A 126 -24.10 12.50 17.34
CA THR A 126 -25.49 12.11 17.64
C THR A 126 -25.81 12.13 19.12
N GLU A 127 -24.78 12.08 19.98
CA GLU A 127 -24.93 12.20 21.43
C GLU A 127 -23.67 12.83 22.02
N LEU A 128 -23.84 13.91 22.79
CA LEU A 128 -22.73 14.59 23.47
C LEU A 128 -22.43 13.94 24.83
N PRO A 129 -21.15 13.82 25.20
CA PRO A 129 -20.77 13.34 26.52
C PRO A 129 -21.08 14.40 27.59
N SER A 130 -21.31 13.96 28.82
CA SER A 130 -21.46 14.85 29.97
C SER A 130 -20.12 14.99 30.69
N CYS A 131 -19.64 16.23 30.83
CA CYS A 131 -18.42 16.51 31.58
C CYS A 131 -18.66 16.45 33.09
N ALA A 132 -17.76 15.79 33.82
CA ALA A 132 -17.91 15.58 35.27
C ALA A 132 -17.91 16.89 36.08
N ASP A 133 -17.26 17.93 35.56
CA ASP A 133 -17.20 19.27 36.13
C ASP A 133 -18.36 20.19 35.68
N GLY A 134 -19.28 19.69 34.85
CA GLY A 134 -20.38 20.46 34.27
C GLY A 134 -19.97 21.39 33.12
N SER A 135 -18.71 21.34 32.66
CA SER A 135 -18.28 22.07 31.47
C SER A 135 -18.96 21.57 30.20
N LEU A 136 -18.94 22.38 29.15
CA LEU A 136 -19.45 21.96 27.85
C LEU A 136 -18.39 21.13 27.11
N PRO A 137 -18.78 20.03 26.44
CA PRO A 137 -17.85 19.25 25.65
C PRO A 137 -17.32 20.08 24.48
N VAL A 138 -16.03 19.92 24.21
CA VAL A 138 -15.31 20.57 23.12
C VAL A 138 -14.80 19.50 22.17
N VAL A 139 -15.06 19.65 20.87
CA VAL A 139 -14.39 18.86 19.83
C VAL A 139 -13.26 19.68 19.22
N SER A 140 -12.06 19.14 19.24
CA SER A 140 -10.89 19.71 18.57
C SER A 140 -10.52 18.83 17.38
N TYR A 141 -10.39 19.45 16.21
CA TYR A 141 -10.04 18.81 14.95
C TYR A 141 -8.63 19.20 14.53
N TYR A 142 -7.87 18.21 14.06
CA TYR A 142 -6.49 18.33 13.62
C TYR A 142 -6.38 17.83 12.18
N ARG A 143 -5.59 18.52 11.35
CA ARG A 143 -5.29 18.11 9.96
C ARG A 143 -4.20 17.04 9.86
N ARG A 144 -3.97 16.32 10.96
CA ARG A 144 -2.94 15.29 11.14
C ARG A 144 -3.54 14.18 11.99
N ARG A 145 -2.98 12.98 11.92
CA ARG A 145 -3.36 11.90 12.85
C ARG A 145 -2.86 12.17 14.27
N ASP A 146 -3.34 11.38 15.21
CA ASP A 146 -2.81 11.28 16.59
C ASP A 146 -3.00 12.54 17.45
N CYS A 147 -3.85 13.48 17.03
CA CYS A 147 -4.22 14.70 17.75
C CYS A 147 -2.99 15.53 18.17
N VAL A 148 -1.98 15.58 17.31
CA VAL A 148 -0.73 16.31 17.54
C VAL A 148 -0.74 17.69 16.91
N GLY A 149 -0.13 18.65 17.60
CA GLY A 149 0.02 20.04 17.14
C GLY A 149 -1.12 20.94 17.59
N GLU A 150 -1.27 22.08 16.92
CA GLU A 150 -2.37 23.01 17.16
C GLU A 150 -3.64 22.54 16.46
N PRO A 151 -4.81 22.57 17.12
CA PRO A 151 -6.06 22.21 16.49
C PRO A 151 -6.41 23.21 15.39
N ALA A 152 -6.77 22.70 14.22
CA ALA A 152 -7.20 23.54 13.11
C ALA A 152 -8.59 24.14 13.34
N ILE A 153 -9.46 23.42 14.06
CA ILE A 153 -10.82 23.87 14.42
C ILE A 153 -11.12 23.37 15.82
N SER A 154 -11.72 24.21 16.67
CA SER A 154 -12.35 23.78 17.92
C SER A 154 -13.78 24.31 18.00
N ARG A 155 -14.71 23.46 18.41
CA ARG A 155 -16.13 23.79 18.60
C ARG A 155 -16.63 23.26 19.92
N GLN A 156 -17.59 23.95 20.53
CA GLN A 156 -18.08 23.64 21.88
C GLN A 156 -19.61 23.63 21.95
N GLY A 157 -20.16 22.81 22.85
CA GLY A 157 -21.56 22.88 23.25
C GLY A 157 -22.57 22.40 22.20
N SER A 158 -23.75 23.02 22.17
CA SER A 158 -24.92 22.59 21.38
C SER A 158 -24.71 22.63 19.87
N ASP A 159 -23.81 23.49 19.39
CA ASP A 159 -23.51 23.67 17.96
C ASP A 159 -22.94 22.40 17.29
N LEU A 160 -22.60 21.40 18.10
CA LEU A 160 -22.04 20.12 17.69
C LEU A 160 -23.06 19.10 17.17
N MET A 161 -24.32 19.17 17.60
CA MET A 161 -25.32 18.12 17.30
C MET A 161 -26.21 18.43 16.09
N ASP A 162 -26.47 19.71 15.82
CA ASP A 162 -27.47 20.12 14.84
C ASP A 162 -26.95 20.18 13.40
N THR A 163 -25.66 19.95 13.17
CA THR A 163 -25.05 20.08 11.84
C THR A 163 -24.09 18.94 11.52
N CYS A 164 -24.00 18.59 10.24
CA CYS A 164 -22.83 17.90 9.73
C CYS A 164 -21.61 18.76 10.00
N LEU A 165 -20.65 18.20 10.73
CA LEU A 165 -19.41 18.88 11.00
C LEU A 165 -18.53 18.92 9.74
N TRP A 166 -17.66 19.92 9.72
CA TRP A 166 -16.64 20.11 8.67
C TRP A 166 -17.25 20.29 7.28
N GLN A 167 -18.19 21.23 7.20
CA GLN A 167 -18.69 21.72 5.93
C GLN A 167 -17.56 22.45 5.18
N LYS A 168 -17.70 22.60 3.86
CA LYS A 168 -16.74 23.35 3.04
C LYS A 168 -16.44 24.76 3.57
N LYS A 169 -17.40 25.41 4.24
CA LYS A 169 -17.21 26.73 4.88
C LYS A 169 -16.25 26.70 6.09
N ASP A 170 -16.18 25.55 6.75
CA ASP A 170 -15.37 25.32 7.95
C ASP A 170 -13.97 24.85 7.57
N GLN A 171 -13.85 24.14 6.45
CA GLN A 171 -12.60 23.62 5.90
C GLN A 171 -12.52 23.94 4.41
N ALA A 172 -11.89 25.08 4.08
CA ALA A 172 -11.61 25.42 2.69
C ALA A 172 -10.77 24.33 1.99
N ASN A 173 -9.83 23.74 2.75
CA ASN A 173 -8.95 22.66 2.32
C ASN A 173 -9.13 21.47 3.29
N PRO A 174 -10.00 20.50 2.99
CA PRO A 174 -10.14 19.31 3.82
C PRO A 174 -8.85 18.49 3.75
N SER A 175 -8.49 17.83 4.86
CA SER A 175 -7.29 16.99 4.93
C SER A 175 -7.66 15.52 4.83
N TYR A 176 -6.91 14.77 4.03
CA TYR A 176 -7.02 13.32 3.88
C TYR A 176 -6.71 12.62 5.20
N PHE A 177 -5.67 13.07 5.89
CA PHE A 177 -5.35 12.63 7.23
C PHE A 177 -5.91 13.62 8.24
N TRP A 178 -6.61 13.11 9.23
CA TRP A 178 -7.20 13.93 10.26
C TRP A 178 -7.25 13.18 11.56
N SER A 179 -7.43 13.94 12.64
CA SER A 179 -7.82 13.39 13.92
C SER A 179 -8.70 14.38 14.67
N LEU A 180 -9.44 13.87 15.63
CA LEU A 180 -10.26 14.66 16.52
C LEU A 180 -10.21 14.10 17.92
N ILE A 181 -10.45 14.96 18.89
CA ILE A 181 -10.61 14.58 20.29
C ILE A 181 -11.82 15.33 20.83
N LEU A 182 -12.64 14.63 21.60
CA LEU A 182 -13.67 15.24 22.43
C LEU A 182 -13.16 15.32 23.85
N GLY A 183 -13.06 16.54 24.39
CA GLY A 183 -12.59 16.78 25.74
C GLY A 183 -13.55 17.65 26.55
N CYS A 184 -13.32 17.68 27.85
CA CYS A 184 -14.02 18.54 28.80
C CYS A 184 -13.03 19.56 29.33
N SER A 185 -12.85 20.66 28.59
CA SER A 185 -11.87 21.69 28.97
C SER A 185 -12.44 23.08 28.76
N THR A 186 -12.43 23.86 29.84
CA THR A 186 -12.87 25.26 29.84
C THR A 186 -11.77 26.23 29.40
N THR A 187 -10.50 25.82 29.41
CA THR A 187 -9.35 26.75 29.30
C THR A 187 -8.10 26.19 28.61
N GLY A 188 -8.08 24.95 28.13
CA GLY A 188 -6.87 24.34 27.57
C GLY A 188 -7.10 23.26 26.50
N MET A 189 -6.03 22.89 25.80
CA MET A 189 -6.07 21.75 24.88
C MET A 189 -6.42 20.45 25.64
N PRO A 190 -7.30 19.58 25.11
CA PRO A 190 -7.61 18.30 25.71
C PRO A 190 -6.33 17.47 25.91
N THR A 191 -6.18 16.84 27.06
CA THR A 191 -5.11 15.86 27.29
C THR A 191 -5.49 14.56 26.62
N VAL A 192 -4.67 14.05 25.69
CA VAL A 192 -4.95 12.76 25.02
C VAL A 192 -4.65 11.60 25.98
N ILE A 193 -5.67 10.85 26.39
CA ILE A 193 -5.58 9.69 27.30
C ILE A 193 -5.59 8.36 26.51
N GLY A 194 -6.23 8.35 25.34
CA GLY A 194 -6.34 7.18 24.48
C GLY A 194 -6.31 7.50 22.99
N HIS A 195 -6.25 6.46 22.16
CA HIS A 195 -6.29 6.58 20.70
C HIS A 195 -7.17 5.49 20.09
N GLN A 196 -7.99 5.89 19.11
CA GLN A 196 -8.85 5.05 18.30
C GLN A 196 -8.70 5.43 16.82
N VAL A 197 -8.83 4.45 15.93
CA VAL A 197 -8.78 4.65 14.48
C VAL A 197 -10.18 4.52 13.89
N ALA A 198 -10.66 5.58 13.25
CA ALA A 198 -11.90 5.59 12.51
C ALA A 198 -11.77 4.73 11.25
N THR A 199 -12.56 3.67 11.17
CA THR A 199 -12.74 2.91 9.93
C THR A 199 -14.01 3.41 9.24
N PRO A 200 -13.92 4.05 8.07
CA PRO A 200 -15.12 4.50 7.36
C PRO A 200 -15.94 3.28 6.91
N PRO A 201 -17.29 3.39 6.84
CA PRO A 201 -18.11 2.38 6.17
C PRO A 201 -17.69 2.23 4.70
N ALA A 202 -17.83 1.00 4.18
CA ALA A 202 -17.31 0.50 2.90
C ALA A 202 -17.00 1.59 1.84
N ILE A 203 -15.71 1.74 1.54
CA ILE A 203 -15.19 2.70 0.57
C ILE A 203 -15.64 2.29 -0.83
N ILE A 204 -16.47 3.11 -1.46
CA ILE A 204 -17.19 2.75 -2.70
C ILE A 204 -16.25 2.79 -3.93
N HIS A 205 -15.02 3.29 -3.81
CA HIS A 205 -14.11 3.51 -4.94
C HIS A 205 -12.73 2.90 -4.67
N GLN A 206 -12.60 1.59 -4.91
CA GLN A 206 -11.29 0.99 -5.15
C GLN A 206 -10.81 1.40 -6.54
N ILE A 207 -9.58 1.89 -6.63
CA ILE A 207 -8.91 2.15 -7.90
C ILE A 207 -8.05 0.92 -8.18
N GLU A 208 -8.50 0.06 -9.09
CA GLU A 208 -7.72 -1.11 -9.51
C GLU A 208 -6.33 -0.66 -9.98
N GLY A 209 -5.28 -1.16 -9.30
CA GLY A 209 -3.88 -0.82 -9.60
C GLY A 209 -3.33 0.44 -8.89
N GLY A 210 -4.14 1.17 -8.13
CA GLY A 210 -3.72 2.40 -7.45
C GLY A 210 -3.47 3.59 -8.39
N MET A 211 -3.07 4.74 -7.83
CA MET A 211 -2.59 5.91 -8.57
C MET A 211 -1.12 6.18 -8.24
N LYS A 212 -0.34 6.46 -9.29
CA LYS A 212 1.07 6.84 -9.14
C LYS A 212 1.17 8.20 -8.46
N GLY A 213 2.09 8.33 -7.51
CA GLY A 213 2.45 9.63 -6.96
C GLY A 213 3.51 10.31 -7.80
N ALA A 214 3.65 11.61 -7.66
CA ALA A 214 4.67 12.40 -8.33
C ALA A 214 5.42 13.28 -7.31
N ILE A 215 6.74 13.22 -7.38
CA ILE A 215 7.65 14.07 -6.61
C ILE A 215 8.56 14.79 -7.61
N ALA A 216 8.69 16.10 -7.44
CA ALA A 216 9.71 16.91 -8.09
C ALA A 216 10.87 17.15 -7.10
N TYR A 217 12.09 17.04 -7.59
CA TYR A 217 13.32 17.22 -6.79
C TYR A 217 14.01 18.51 -7.16
N TYR A 218 14.56 19.20 -6.17
CA TYR A 218 15.21 20.50 -6.34
C TYR A 218 16.55 20.53 -5.62
N THR A 219 17.54 21.15 -6.27
CA THR A 219 18.84 21.50 -5.68
C THR A 219 18.88 22.98 -5.33
N GLY A 220 19.41 23.36 -4.17
CA GLY A 220 19.62 24.77 -3.81
C GLY A 220 18.50 25.40 -2.97
N LYS A 221 18.14 26.66 -3.26
CA LYS A 221 17.13 27.41 -2.49
C LYS A 221 15.72 26.91 -2.79
N ALA A 222 14.83 27.05 -1.81
CA ALA A 222 13.48 26.45 -1.76
C ALA A 222 12.69 26.57 -3.07
N CYS A 223 12.66 25.48 -3.86
CA CYS A 223 11.84 25.23 -5.05
C CYS A 223 11.52 26.47 -5.90
N GLN A 224 12.49 27.37 -6.02
CA GLN A 224 12.41 28.42 -7.02
C GLN A 224 12.70 27.73 -8.35
N ASP A 225 11.95 28.12 -9.37
CA ASP A 225 12.23 27.75 -10.74
C ASP A 225 13.58 28.41 -11.08
N ASP A 226 14.68 27.75 -10.73
CA ASP A 226 15.97 28.08 -11.32
C ASP A 226 15.75 27.82 -12.82
N GLU A 227 15.80 28.87 -13.64
CA GLU A 227 15.52 28.79 -15.08
C GLU A 227 16.39 27.73 -15.78
N ASP A 228 17.51 27.36 -15.15
CA ASP A 228 18.48 26.36 -15.61
C ASP A 228 18.17 24.91 -15.21
N PHE A 229 17.21 24.66 -14.30
CA PHE A 229 16.82 23.30 -13.92
C PHE A 229 15.32 23.12 -14.03
N THR A 230 14.86 22.56 -15.15
CA THR A 230 13.46 22.15 -15.29
C THR A 230 13.21 21.02 -14.28
N PRO A 231 12.39 21.23 -13.23
CA PRO A 231 12.09 20.17 -12.30
C PRO A 231 11.45 19.05 -13.10
N MET A 232 12.08 17.87 -13.09
CA MET A 232 11.58 16.73 -13.82
C MET A 232 10.59 16.04 -12.88
N PRO A 233 9.26 16.15 -13.08
CA PRO A 233 8.30 15.47 -12.23
C PRO A 233 8.44 13.97 -12.45
N TRP A 234 8.84 13.24 -11.41
CA TRP A 234 9.01 11.80 -11.50
C TRP A 234 7.77 11.13 -10.94
N ALA A 235 6.86 10.76 -11.85
CA ALA A 235 5.73 9.92 -11.50
C ALA A 235 6.22 8.50 -11.19
N ARG A 236 6.07 8.05 -9.94
CA ARG A 236 6.45 6.70 -9.51
C ARG A 236 5.24 5.94 -8.97
N PRO A 237 5.10 4.65 -9.31
CA PRO A 237 4.14 3.79 -8.64
C PRO A 237 4.47 3.67 -7.14
N THR A 238 3.47 3.28 -6.36
CA THR A 238 3.66 2.84 -4.99
C THR A 238 4.67 1.69 -4.96
N ASP A 239 5.40 1.57 -3.85
CA ASP A 239 6.33 0.46 -3.59
C ASP A 239 7.57 0.42 -4.50
N ASN A 240 7.85 1.52 -5.21
CA ASN A 240 9.09 1.67 -5.95
C ASN A 240 10.06 2.58 -5.19
N CYS A 241 11.17 2.02 -4.73
CA CYS A 241 12.21 2.76 -4.03
C CYS A 241 12.70 3.92 -4.91
N GLY A 242 12.58 5.14 -4.39
CA GLY A 242 13.19 6.32 -4.99
C GLY A 242 14.70 6.14 -5.05
N TRP A 243 15.32 6.55 -6.15
CA TRP A 243 16.78 6.66 -6.21
C TRP A 243 17.28 7.61 -5.10
N PRO A 244 18.54 7.49 -4.67
CA PRO A 244 19.00 8.17 -3.46
C PRO A 244 18.94 9.67 -3.66
N ILE A 245 18.22 10.34 -2.76
CA ILE A 245 18.19 11.81 -2.65
C ILE A 245 19.62 12.35 -2.53
N SER A 246 20.50 11.56 -1.93
CA SER A 246 21.88 11.95 -1.64
C SER A 246 22.84 11.95 -2.82
N SER A 247 22.61 11.13 -3.86
CA SER A 247 23.50 11.12 -5.04
C SER A 247 23.43 12.43 -5.84
N TRP A 248 22.33 13.17 -5.72
CA TRP A 248 22.01 14.30 -6.59
C TRP A 248 22.02 15.65 -5.87
N LYS A 249 22.47 15.71 -4.60
CA LYS A 249 22.50 16.93 -3.78
C LYS A 249 21.14 17.66 -3.71
N PHE A 250 20.03 16.93 -3.80
CA PHE A 250 18.72 17.55 -3.64
C PHE A 250 18.54 18.00 -2.21
N THR A 251 18.14 19.26 -2.03
CA THR A 251 17.89 19.88 -0.72
C THR A 251 16.41 19.99 -0.44
N HIS A 252 15.56 19.94 -1.48
CA HIS A 252 14.12 20.07 -1.35
C HIS A 252 13.38 19.10 -2.27
N ILE A 253 12.17 18.74 -1.85
CA ILE A 253 11.20 18.02 -2.66
C ILE A 253 9.90 18.82 -2.73
N ARG A 254 9.15 18.66 -3.82
CA ARG A 254 7.76 19.11 -3.94
C ARG A 254 6.91 17.90 -4.30
N ILE A 255 5.98 17.54 -3.44
CA ILE A 255 5.02 16.47 -3.72
C ILE A 255 3.93 17.08 -4.58
N THR A 256 3.93 16.80 -5.88
CA THR A 256 2.93 17.36 -6.79
C THR A 256 1.66 16.51 -6.83
N GLN A 257 1.80 15.21 -6.57
CA GLN A 257 0.67 14.30 -6.48
C GLN A 257 0.97 13.18 -5.47
N PRO A 258 0.16 13.01 -4.42
CA PRO A 258 0.30 11.88 -3.52
C PRO A 258 -0.18 10.59 -4.23
N PRO A 259 0.50 9.44 -4.03
CA PRO A 259 0.02 8.17 -4.56
C PRO A 259 -1.21 7.68 -3.81
N ILE A 260 -2.02 6.88 -4.50
CA ILE A 260 -3.11 6.11 -3.90
C ILE A 260 -2.83 4.64 -4.09
N CYS A 261 -2.91 3.89 -3.01
CA CYS A 261 -2.72 2.45 -2.95
C CYS A 261 -3.89 1.70 -3.63
N PRO A 262 -3.70 0.43 -4.01
CA PRO A 262 -4.78 -0.37 -4.61
C PRO A 262 -6.03 -0.52 -3.72
N ASN A 263 -5.85 -0.51 -2.39
CA ASN A 263 -6.95 -0.50 -1.41
C ASN A 263 -7.62 0.88 -1.25
N GLY A 264 -7.22 1.86 -2.06
CA GLY A 264 -7.70 3.23 -2.04
C GLY A 264 -7.08 4.11 -0.95
N THR A 265 -6.23 3.61 -0.05
CA THR A 265 -5.56 4.47 0.94
C THR A 265 -4.54 5.37 0.26
N ARG A 266 -4.29 6.56 0.80
CA ARG A 266 -3.11 7.34 0.39
C ARG A 266 -1.84 6.65 0.88
N ALA A 267 -0.86 6.55 0.00
CA ALA A 267 0.46 6.05 0.38
C ALA A 267 1.17 7.05 1.30
N ARG A 268 1.87 6.54 2.30
CA ARG A 268 2.75 7.31 3.19
C ARG A 268 4.12 7.46 2.55
N LEU A 269 4.87 8.49 2.92
CA LEU A 269 6.26 8.62 2.52
C LEU A 269 7.15 7.84 3.48
N ALA A 270 7.60 6.65 3.07
CA ALA A 270 8.63 5.91 3.79
C ALA A 270 10.00 6.53 3.60
N ARG A 271 10.79 6.58 4.67
CA ARG A 271 12.17 7.05 4.76
C ARG A 271 13.09 5.90 5.15
N PHE A 272 14.30 5.93 4.62
CA PHE A 272 15.30 4.89 4.88
C PHE A 272 16.64 5.48 5.31
N GLU A 273 17.24 4.84 6.32
CA GLU A 273 18.57 5.17 6.83
C GLU A 273 19.65 4.83 5.79
N ASN A 274 20.75 5.57 5.86
CA ASN A 274 22.00 5.07 5.31
C ASN A 274 22.47 3.90 6.19
N THR A 275 22.51 2.69 5.65
CA THR A 275 23.07 1.54 6.38
C THR A 275 24.59 1.64 6.57
N GLY A 276 25.25 2.66 6.01
CA GLY A 276 26.67 2.92 6.19
C GLY A 276 27.57 1.92 5.48
N GLU A 277 27.00 0.96 4.75
CA GLU A 277 27.74 0.02 3.93
C GLU A 277 28.23 0.76 2.68
N SER A 278 29.54 0.68 2.46
CA SER A 278 30.31 1.36 1.39
C SER A 278 29.64 1.39 0.02
N ASP A 279 30.02 2.36 -0.83
CA ASP A 279 29.49 2.71 -2.15
C ASP A 279 29.08 1.56 -3.11
N TRP A 280 29.47 0.32 -2.87
CA TRP A 280 29.03 -0.88 -3.61
C TRP A 280 27.77 -1.56 -3.03
N ALA A 281 27.49 -1.44 -1.73
CA ALA A 281 26.21 -1.79 -1.11
C ALA A 281 25.12 -0.73 -1.41
N TYR A 282 25.56 0.43 -1.93
CA TYR A 282 24.74 1.59 -2.27
C TYR A 282 23.53 1.25 -3.13
N GLN A 283 23.58 0.25 -4.01
CA GLN A 283 22.46 -0.13 -4.89
C GLN A 283 21.53 -1.22 -4.33
N LYS A 284 22.00 -2.09 -3.43
CA LYS A 284 21.13 -3.06 -2.72
C LYS A 284 20.50 -2.45 -1.44
N GLY A 285 21.07 -1.36 -0.91
CA GLY A 285 20.69 -0.75 0.36
C GLY A 285 19.83 0.53 0.30
N MET A 286 19.44 1.04 -0.88
CA MET A 286 18.82 2.38 -1.01
C MET A 286 17.53 2.57 -0.22
N CYS A 287 16.75 1.50 -0.06
CA CYS A 287 15.60 1.45 0.83
C CYS A 287 15.73 0.32 1.86
N ASN A 288 16.96 -0.06 2.23
CA ASN A 288 17.23 -1.11 3.20
C ASN A 288 16.46 -2.43 2.91
N GLY A 289 16.40 -2.85 1.64
CA GLY A 289 15.61 -4.00 1.22
C GLY A 289 14.09 -3.88 1.45
N GLY A 290 13.59 -2.65 1.55
CA GLY A 290 12.20 -2.30 1.89
C GLY A 290 11.94 -2.16 3.39
N ARG A 291 12.92 -2.42 4.26
CA ARG A 291 12.72 -2.36 5.72
C ARG A 291 12.79 -0.92 6.23
N ILE A 292 11.68 -0.46 6.79
CA ILE A 292 11.60 0.83 7.48
C ILE A 292 12.20 0.64 8.88
N THR A 293 13.44 1.08 9.08
CA THR A 293 14.14 0.95 10.38
C THR A 293 13.88 2.09 11.35
N PHE A 294 13.40 3.23 10.84
CA PHE A 294 13.03 4.37 11.66
C PHE A 294 11.69 4.12 12.36
N THR A 295 11.63 4.40 13.66
CA THR A 295 10.38 4.44 14.43
C THR A 295 9.37 5.41 13.82
N ASP A 296 9.85 6.51 13.23
CA ASP A 296 9.03 7.50 12.53
C ASP A 296 9.17 7.38 10.99
N GLY A 297 9.69 6.26 10.46
CA GLY A 297 10.09 6.16 9.06
C GLY A 297 8.97 6.40 8.06
N LEU A 298 7.72 6.22 8.47
CA LEU A 298 6.54 6.55 7.69
C LEU A 298 6.06 7.96 8.03
N ILE A 299 6.03 8.84 7.03
CA ILE A 299 5.46 10.17 7.14
C ILE A 299 4.12 10.20 6.42
N ASP A 300 3.09 10.66 7.12
CA ASP A 300 1.81 11.02 6.51
C ASP A 300 1.96 12.32 5.71
N ILE A 301 1.59 12.29 4.42
CA ILE A 301 1.56 13.50 3.57
C ILE A 301 0.26 14.25 3.83
N ASN A 302 0.34 15.39 4.51
CA ASN A 302 -0.84 16.25 4.65
C ASN A 302 -1.14 16.91 3.31
N ASP A 303 -2.42 17.20 3.03
CA ASP A 303 -2.77 17.94 1.82
C ASP A 303 -2.15 19.34 1.81
N ASP A 304 -1.95 19.93 3.00
CA ASP A 304 -1.22 21.18 3.14
C ASP A 304 0.24 21.07 2.69
N ASP A 305 0.84 19.88 2.59
CA ASP A 305 2.22 19.69 2.15
C ASP A 305 2.33 19.45 0.63
N ILE A 306 1.19 19.25 -0.07
CA ILE A 306 1.12 19.08 -1.52
C ILE A 306 1.41 20.42 -2.20
N GLU A 307 2.18 20.38 -3.28
CA GLU A 307 2.72 21.54 -4.01
C GLU A 307 3.57 22.49 -3.16
N LYS A 308 3.84 22.17 -1.89
CA LYS A 308 4.78 22.92 -1.07
C LYS A 308 6.20 22.42 -1.26
N CYS A 309 7.13 23.36 -1.17
CA CYS A 309 8.53 23.04 -1.12
C CYS A 309 8.90 22.56 0.28
N ILE A 310 9.28 21.29 0.39
CA ILE A 310 9.67 20.67 1.65
C ILE A 310 11.18 20.47 1.61
N SER A 311 11.89 21.12 2.53
CA SER A 311 13.31 20.81 2.72
C SER A 311 13.46 19.36 3.16
N VAL A 312 14.35 18.63 2.51
CA VAL A 312 14.70 17.25 2.90
C VAL A 312 15.30 17.24 4.31
N GLU A 313 15.94 18.34 4.73
CA GLU A 313 16.40 18.50 6.11
C GLU A 313 15.24 18.71 7.10
N ASN A 314 14.14 19.33 6.67
CA ASN A 314 12.94 19.47 7.51
C ASN A 314 12.10 18.18 7.53
N LEU A 315 12.35 17.26 6.60
CA LEU A 315 11.97 15.86 6.74
C LEU A 315 12.89 15.11 7.72
N ALA A 316 13.85 15.76 8.40
CA ALA A 316 14.61 15.12 9.47
C ALA A 316 13.75 14.99 10.74
N LEU A 317 14.10 13.99 11.56
CA LEU A 317 13.32 13.52 12.70
C LEU A 317 12.97 14.67 13.68
N THR A 318 11.70 14.73 14.09
CA THR A 318 11.19 15.63 15.15
C THR A 318 11.85 15.38 16.51
N ARG A 319 12.63 14.30 16.67
CA ARG A 319 13.37 13.95 17.90
C ARG A 319 14.89 14.07 17.76
N GLY A 320 15.39 15.21 17.28
CA GLY A 320 16.77 15.68 17.53
C GLY A 320 17.92 14.80 17.02
N GLY A 321 17.63 13.75 16.25
CA GLY A 321 18.62 12.93 15.57
C GLY A 321 18.74 13.40 14.13
N VAL A 322 19.92 13.92 13.78
CA VAL A 322 20.28 14.21 12.38
C VAL A 322 20.54 12.88 11.69
N ALA A 323 19.49 12.13 11.37
CA ALA A 323 19.59 10.93 10.58
C ALA A 323 19.32 11.29 9.12
N ASP A 324 20.39 11.27 8.33
CA ASP A 324 20.39 11.42 6.88
C ASP A 324 19.44 10.39 6.22
N ALA A 325 18.18 10.74 6.01
CA ALA A 325 17.33 9.96 5.12
C ALA A 325 17.92 10.05 3.70
N LYS A 326 18.58 8.98 3.24
CA LYS A 326 19.23 8.96 1.90
C LYS A 326 18.29 8.43 0.82
N GLY A 327 17.23 7.71 1.20
CA GLY A 327 16.21 7.17 0.31
C GLY A 327 14.80 7.40 0.84
N HIS A 328 13.83 7.38 -0.08
CA HIS A 328 12.42 7.45 0.24
C HIS A 328 11.62 6.55 -0.71
N MET A 329 10.42 6.15 -0.29
CA MET A 329 9.50 5.33 -1.08
C MET A 329 8.07 5.70 -0.73
N TRP A 330 7.18 5.57 -1.70
CA TRP A 330 5.76 5.59 -1.43
C TRP A 330 5.31 4.24 -0.87
N TYR A 331 4.77 4.25 0.34
CA TYR A 331 4.45 3.05 1.09
C TYR A 331 2.94 2.92 1.29
N CYS A 332 2.41 1.76 0.93
CA CYS A 332 1.01 1.43 1.11
C CYS A 332 0.74 0.63 2.38
N ASP A 333 -0.21 1.07 3.19
CA ASP A 333 -0.70 0.32 4.36
C ASP A 333 -1.15 -1.08 3.91
N GLY A 334 -0.56 -2.12 4.51
CA GLY A 334 -0.72 -3.52 4.11
C GLY A 334 0.54 -4.15 3.48
N LEU A 335 1.53 -3.35 3.06
CA LEU A 335 2.89 -3.84 2.79
C LEU A 335 3.67 -3.93 4.11
N GLU A 336 3.34 -4.82 5.05
CA GLU A 336 4.21 -4.97 6.24
C GLU A 336 5.55 -5.59 5.82
N ILE A 337 6.57 -4.76 5.62
CA ILE A 337 7.92 -5.19 5.25
C ILE A 337 8.68 -5.57 6.53
N GLY A 338 8.32 -6.74 7.07
CA GLY A 338 9.20 -7.57 7.89
C GLY A 338 9.44 -7.14 9.34
N SER A 339 8.40 -7.16 10.18
CA SER A 339 8.57 -7.20 11.64
C SER A 339 7.88 -8.43 12.24
N SER A 340 8.47 -9.00 13.29
CA SER A 340 8.15 -10.33 13.84
C SER A 340 6.70 -10.62 14.28
N ARG A 341 5.77 -9.67 14.14
CA ARG A 341 4.33 -9.88 14.34
C ARG A 341 3.62 -10.60 13.18
N ASP A 342 4.28 -10.72 12.02
CA ASP A 342 3.78 -11.46 10.84
C ASP A 342 3.62 -12.97 11.06
N LYS A 343 4.10 -13.53 12.18
CA LYS A 343 3.73 -14.91 12.53
C LYS A 343 2.24 -15.10 12.83
N ALA A 344 1.46 -14.04 13.06
CA ALA A 344 0.06 -14.17 13.46
C ALA A 344 -0.93 -14.07 12.29
N LYS A 345 -0.77 -13.09 11.38
CA LYS A 345 -1.70 -12.89 10.25
C LYS A 345 -1.36 -13.73 9.02
N ASP A 346 -0.09 -13.95 8.72
CA ASP A 346 0.32 -14.88 7.65
C ASP A 346 0.01 -16.35 8.00
N ARG A 347 -0.45 -16.65 9.22
CA ARG A 347 -1.04 -17.97 9.54
C ARG A 347 -2.47 -18.12 9.05
N GLU A 348 -3.17 -17.06 8.68
CA GLU A 348 -4.62 -17.12 8.42
C GLU A 348 -4.98 -17.52 6.98
N THR A 349 -4.12 -17.27 5.99
CA THR A 349 -4.40 -17.73 4.61
C THR A 349 -3.76 -19.09 4.34
N PRO A 350 -4.45 -20.04 3.70
CA PRO A 350 -3.84 -21.30 3.24
C PRO A 350 -2.96 -21.12 1.99
N ASN A 351 -2.81 -19.90 1.47
CA ASN A 351 -2.10 -19.62 0.22
C ASN A 351 -0.59 -19.54 0.40
N ALA A 352 0.15 -19.80 -0.68
CA ALA A 352 1.58 -19.59 -0.77
C ALA A 352 1.88 -18.12 -1.06
N ILE A 353 2.96 -17.57 -0.51
CA ILE A 353 3.44 -16.22 -0.84
C ILE A 353 4.68 -16.35 -1.71
N VAL A 354 4.57 -15.90 -2.96
CA VAL A 354 5.55 -16.15 -4.02
C VAL A 354 6.02 -14.85 -4.66
N SER A 355 7.31 -14.74 -5.00
CA SER A 355 7.87 -13.66 -5.81
C SER A 355 8.60 -14.22 -7.03
N HIS A 356 8.35 -13.65 -8.21
CA HIS A 356 8.97 -14.07 -9.48
C HIS A 356 10.15 -13.19 -9.91
N ASN A 357 10.41 -12.11 -9.18
CA ASN A 357 11.42 -11.11 -9.57
C ASN A 357 12.62 -11.04 -8.62
N VAL A 358 12.70 -11.91 -7.61
CA VAL A 358 13.77 -11.87 -6.62
C VAL A 358 14.26 -13.27 -6.27
N CYS A 359 15.37 -13.69 -6.87
CA CYS A 359 16.25 -14.67 -6.26
C CYS A 359 17.70 -14.13 -6.21
N PRO A 360 18.29 -13.99 -5.01
CA PRO A 360 19.56 -13.28 -4.85
C PRO A 360 20.80 -14.03 -5.38
N ASP A 361 20.72 -15.34 -5.68
CA ASP A 361 21.90 -16.20 -5.58
C ASP A 361 22.47 -16.82 -6.87
N ARG A 362 21.90 -16.62 -8.07
CA ARG A 362 22.45 -17.28 -9.28
C ARG A 362 23.12 -16.39 -10.32
N GLY A 363 23.10 -15.09 -10.11
CA GLY A 363 23.81 -14.14 -10.97
C GLY A 363 25.19 -13.74 -10.45
N TRP A 364 26.04 -14.68 -10.02
CA TRP A 364 27.48 -14.40 -10.10
C TRP A 364 27.82 -14.47 -11.59
N HIS A 365 28.00 -13.32 -12.24
CA HIS A 365 28.65 -13.33 -13.55
C HIS A 365 30.02 -14.03 -13.41
N ARG A 366 30.56 -14.58 -14.52
CA ARG A 366 31.96 -15.04 -14.59
C ARG A 366 32.99 -13.96 -14.15
N THR A 367 32.54 -12.71 -14.00
CA THR A 367 33.32 -11.55 -13.54
C THR A 367 33.19 -11.23 -12.05
N GLY A 368 32.40 -11.96 -11.26
CA GLY A 368 32.28 -11.76 -9.80
C GLY A 368 31.35 -10.63 -9.35
N GLU A 369 30.57 -10.03 -10.26
CA GLU A 369 29.65 -8.95 -9.92
C GLU A 369 28.22 -9.48 -9.69
N PRO A 370 27.58 -9.20 -8.54
CA PRO A 370 26.18 -9.55 -8.30
C PRO A 370 25.27 -8.62 -9.12
N LYS A 371 24.35 -9.22 -9.88
CA LYS A 371 23.32 -8.47 -10.61
C LYS A 371 22.48 -7.66 -9.61
N ILE A 372 22.44 -6.34 -9.81
CA ILE A 372 21.61 -5.42 -9.02
C ILE A 372 20.14 -5.77 -9.31
N LEU A 373 19.36 -5.99 -8.26
CA LEU A 373 17.90 -6.09 -8.39
C LEU A 373 17.40 -4.67 -8.67
N GLU A 374 17.09 -4.37 -9.93
CA GLU A 374 16.53 -3.07 -10.32
C GLU A 374 15.15 -2.79 -9.69
N ARG A 375 14.52 -3.80 -9.05
CA ARG A 375 13.16 -3.72 -8.51
C ARG A 375 13.02 -4.48 -7.18
N PRO A 376 12.21 -3.97 -6.24
CA PRO A 376 11.86 -4.69 -5.02
C PRO A 376 11.02 -5.94 -5.34
N PRO A 377 11.04 -6.96 -4.46
CA PRO A 377 10.24 -8.16 -4.65
C PRO A 377 8.76 -7.85 -4.70
N THR A 378 8.09 -8.29 -5.77
CA THR A 378 6.63 -8.37 -5.82
C THR A 378 6.22 -9.72 -5.28
N PHE A 379 5.36 -9.74 -4.26
CA PHE A 379 4.83 -10.97 -3.67
C PHE A 379 3.37 -11.17 -4.08
N PHE A 380 3.01 -12.42 -4.37
CA PHE A 380 1.69 -12.85 -4.80
C PHE A 380 1.18 -13.95 -3.87
N ASP A 381 -0.09 -13.85 -3.46
CA ASP A 381 -0.81 -14.97 -2.86
C ASP A 381 -1.24 -15.95 -3.95
N VAL A 382 -0.66 -17.14 -3.93
CA VAL A 382 -0.94 -18.23 -4.87
C VAL A 382 -1.72 -19.32 -4.13
N PRO A 383 -3.01 -19.54 -4.44
CA PRO A 383 -3.78 -20.65 -3.87
C PRO A 383 -3.16 -22.01 -4.21
N THR A 384 -3.48 -23.03 -3.41
CA THR A 384 -3.23 -24.42 -3.79
C THR A 384 -4.00 -24.74 -5.09
N GLU A 385 -3.42 -25.60 -5.91
CA GLU A 385 -3.94 -25.97 -7.25
C GLU A 385 -4.07 -24.82 -8.26
N ALA A 386 -3.73 -23.58 -7.91
CA ALA A 386 -3.69 -22.50 -8.87
C ALA A 386 -2.50 -22.71 -9.82
N CYS A 387 -2.79 -22.85 -11.11
CA CYS A 387 -1.75 -22.84 -12.13
C CYS A 387 -1.24 -21.42 -12.37
N ILE A 388 0.07 -21.25 -12.28
CA ILE A 388 0.77 -20.00 -12.54
C ILE A 388 1.77 -20.20 -13.68
N ASP A 389 1.59 -19.41 -14.73
CA ASP A 389 2.52 -19.33 -15.86
C ASP A 389 3.73 -18.48 -15.51
N LEU A 390 4.92 -18.95 -15.88
CA LEU A 390 6.17 -18.24 -15.69
C LEU A 390 6.63 -17.63 -17.01
N PRO A 391 6.62 -16.30 -17.15
CA PRO A 391 7.16 -15.65 -18.32
C PRO A 391 8.70 -15.76 -18.34
N ARG A 392 9.22 -16.75 -19.07
CA ARG A 392 10.65 -16.97 -19.41
C ARG A 392 11.63 -17.03 -18.22
N SER A 393 12.04 -18.25 -17.83
CA SER A 393 13.14 -18.51 -16.86
C SER A 393 13.15 -17.65 -15.60
N GLN A 394 12.00 -17.32 -15.04
CA GLN A 394 11.97 -16.57 -13.79
C GLN A 394 12.16 -17.51 -12.62
N ASP A 395 13.20 -17.24 -11.82
CA ASP A 395 13.37 -17.90 -10.54
C ASP A 395 12.20 -17.54 -9.63
N ILE A 396 11.75 -18.53 -8.88
CA ILE A 396 10.67 -18.33 -7.92
C ILE A 396 11.25 -18.28 -6.52
N ARG A 397 10.92 -17.22 -5.81
CA ARG A 397 11.12 -17.11 -4.37
C ARG A 397 9.84 -17.39 -3.64
N LEU A 398 9.89 -18.38 -2.76
CA LEU A 398 8.81 -18.69 -1.85
C LEU A 398 9.14 -18.10 -0.47
N VAL A 399 8.26 -17.24 0.01
CA VAL A 399 8.32 -16.68 1.37
C VAL A 399 7.54 -17.55 2.35
N LYS A 400 6.40 -18.08 1.89
CA LYS A 400 5.50 -18.93 2.66
C LYS A 400 4.96 -20.03 1.75
N ALA A 401 5.00 -21.28 2.19
CA ALA A 401 4.32 -22.37 1.50
C ALA A 401 2.81 -22.28 1.73
N ALA A 402 2.04 -22.69 0.73
CA ALA A 402 0.61 -22.93 0.91
C ALA A 402 0.38 -24.07 1.92
N VAL A 403 -0.87 -24.24 2.35
CA VAL A 403 -1.34 -25.33 3.19
C VAL A 403 -2.56 -25.93 2.50
N CYS A 404 -2.57 -27.25 2.34
CA CYS A 404 -3.68 -27.97 1.72
C CYS A 404 -4.93 -27.93 2.59
N ALA A 405 -6.10 -28.22 2.01
CA ALA A 405 -7.37 -28.19 2.73
C ALA A 405 -7.42 -29.18 3.92
N ASP A 406 -6.65 -30.26 3.84
CA ASP A 406 -6.47 -31.27 4.90
C ASP A 406 -5.41 -30.88 5.95
N GLY A 407 -4.74 -29.73 5.78
CA GLY A 407 -3.66 -29.26 6.62
C GLY A 407 -2.27 -29.78 6.25
N SER A 408 -2.14 -30.58 5.19
CA SER A 408 -0.85 -31.09 4.72
C SER A 408 -0.03 -30.02 3.98
N THR A 409 1.27 -30.28 3.83
CA THR A 409 2.18 -29.39 3.09
C THR A 409 2.12 -29.73 1.60
N PRO A 410 1.75 -28.77 0.72
CA PRO A 410 1.72 -29.00 -0.71
C PRO A 410 3.12 -29.20 -1.29
N MET A 411 3.18 -29.95 -2.38
CA MET A 411 4.35 -30.09 -3.22
C MET A 411 4.31 -29.07 -4.36
N MET A 412 5.45 -28.62 -4.86
CA MET A 412 5.51 -27.76 -6.04
C MET A 412 5.58 -28.67 -7.25
N ALA A 413 4.51 -28.63 -8.04
CA ALA A 413 4.43 -29.29 -9.32
C ALA A 413 4.85 -28.31 -10.43
N LYS A 414 5.62 -28.79 -11.40
CA LYS A 414 6.09 -28.00 -12.55
C LYS A 414 5.67 -28.68 -13.84
N TRP A 415 5.29 -27.89 -14.85
CA TRP A 415 4.90 -28.38 -16.18
C TRP A 415 5.73 -27.76 -17.29
N ARG A 416 5.98 -28.56 -18.33
CA ARG A 416 6.52 -28.19 -19.63
C ARG A 416 5.42 -27.57 -20.46
N GLY A 417 5.40 -26.25 -20.48
CA GLY A 417 4.38 -25.46 -21.14
C GLY A 417 3.53 -24.65 -20.17
N LEU A 418 2.68 -23.82 -20.74
CA LEU A 418 1.80 -22.92 -20.01
C LEU A 418 0.52 -23.66 -19.60
N GLY A 419 -0.13 -23.19 -18.55
CA GLY A 419 -1.45 -23.64 -18.11
C GLY A 419 -1.48 -24.98 -17.37
N CYS A 420 -0.34 -25.50 -16.88
CA CYS A 420 -0.27 -26.71 -16.05
C CYS A 420 -1.06 -27.90 -16.61
N GLN A 421 -1.01 -28.07 -17.94
CA GLN A 421 -1.84 -29.06 -18.63
C GLN A 421 -1.25 -30.47 -18.50
N GLY A 422 -2.07 -31.41 -18.03
CA GLY A 422 -1.71 -32.82 -17.93
C GLY A 422 -0.90 -33.14 -16.68
N MET A 423 -0.03 -34.14 -16.77
CA MET A 423 0.84 -34.54 -15.66
C MET A 423 2.00 -33.55 -15.49
N PRO A 424 2.36 -33.20 -14.25
CA PRO A 424 3.52 -32.36 -14.00
C PRO A 424 4.78 -33.14 -14.35
N ASP A 425 5.74 -32.47 -14.99
CA ASP A 425 7.05 -33.04 -15.32
C ASP A 425 7.90 -33.29 -14.08
N SER A 426 7.68 -32.51 -13.02
CA SER A 426 8.31 -32.75 -11.73
C SER A 426 7.41 -32.30 -10.60
N VAL A 427 7.38 -33.09 -9.54
CA VAL A 427 6.76 -32.75 -8.27
C VAL A 427 7.83 -32.84 -7.21
N ALA A 428 7.98 -31.79 -6.42
CA ALA A 428 9.00 -31.76 -5.37
C ALA A 428 8.43 -31.10 -4.12
N GLY A 429 8.74 -31.68 -2.96
CA GLY A 429 8.41 -31.09 -1.67
C GLY A 429 8.93 -29.65 -1.57
N VAL A 430 8.10 -28.79 -1.00
CA VAL A 430 8.39 -27.37 -0.83
C VAL A 430 8.72 -27.13 0.63
N PHE A 431 9.97 -26.81 0.92
CA PHE A 431 10.36 -26.48 2.29
C PHE A 431 10.35 -24.97 2.48
N ALA A 432 9.24 -24.44 3.01
CA ALA A 432 9.22 -23.10 3.60
C ALA A 432 9.74 -23.19 5.04
N GLY A 433 11.03 -23.48 5.18
CA GLY A 433 11.72 -23.33 6.46
C GLY A 433 11.88 -21.86 6.85
N PRO A 434 12.50 -21.55 8.01
CA PRO A 434 12.88 -20.19 8.39
C PRO A 434 13.94 -19.53 7.47
N GLY A 435 14.21 -20.13 6.29
CA GLY A 435 15.10 -19.62 5.27
C GLY A 435 14.36 -19.42 3.94
N LEU A 436 14.77 -18.42 3.20
CA LEU A 436 14.24 -18.04 1.88
C LEU A 436 14.44 -19.20 0.89
N TYR A 437 13.35 -19.80 0.40
CA TYR A 437 13.45 -20.85 -0.62
C TYR A 437 13.42 -20.23 -2.01
N CYS A 438 14.57 -20.25 -2.68
CA CYS A 438 14.70 -19.84 -4.07
C CYS A 438 14.88 -21.07 -4.96
N LYS A 439 13.92 -21.30 -5.86
CA LYS A 439 14.02 -22.37 -6.84
C LYS A 439 14.12 -21.76 -8.22
N SER A 440 15.24 -22.04 -8.88
CA SER A 440 15.38 -21.66 -10.26
C SER A 440 14.46 -22.51 -11.14
N PHE A 441 13.85 -21.83 -12.10
CA PHE A 441 13.18 -22.45 -13.24
C PHE A 441 14.07 -22.22 -14.44
N ASP A 442 15.23 -22.87 -14.44
CA ASP A 442 16.09 -22.87 -15.61
C ASP A 442 15.28 -23.46 -16.78
N ASN A 443 15.26 -22.78 -17.93
CA ASN A 443 14.54 -23.26 -19.14
C ASN A 443 14.98 -24.67 -19.56
N SER A 444 16.16 -25.14 -19.13
CA SER A 444 16.64 -26.50 -19.37
C SER A 444 15.77 -27.57 -18.71
N ASP A 445 15.14 -27.25 -17.58
CA ASP A 445 14.24 -28.17 -16.88
C ASP A 445 12.83 -28.15 -17.51
N GLY A 446 12.59 -27.23 -18.44
CA GLY A 446 11.38 -27.12 -19.25
C GLY A 446 10.16 -26.53 -18.54
N GLY A 447 10.24 -26.25 -17.23
CA GLY A 447 9.14 -25.70 -16.45
C GLY A 447 8.72 -24.30 -16.92
N SER A 448 7.57 -24.17 -17.58
CA SER A 448 6.98 -22.89 -18.00
C SER A 448 5.74 -22.52 -17.18
N SER A 449 5.24 -23.42 -16.34
CA SER A 449 4.20 -23.17 -15.36
C SER A 449 4.39 -24.03 -14.11
N TYR A 450 3.79 -23.63 -13.00
CA TYR A 450 3.83 -24.35 -11.72
C TYR A 450 2.52 -24.20 -10.94
N SER A 451 2.32 -25.08 -9.97
CA SER A 451 1.26 -25.00 -8.96
C SER A 451 1.75 -25.56 -7.62
N PHE A 452 1.00 -25.26 -6.56
CA PHE A 452 1.15 -25.93 -5.25
C PHE A 452 0.13 -27.07 -5.18
N TRP A 453 0.64 -28.27 -5.44
CA TRP A 453 -0.09 -29.53 -5.54
C TRP A 453 -0.31 -30.15 -4.17
N CYS A 454 -1.56 -30.43 -3.82
CA CYS A 454 -1.98 -31.17 -2.65
C CYS A 454 -2.18 -32.64 -3.03
N ASP A 455 -1.39 -33.50 -2.41
CA ASP A 455 -1.51 -34.95 -2.63
C ASP A 455 -2.55 -35.50 -1.66
N ASP A 456 -3.68 -35.98 -2.20
CA ASP A 456 -4.77 -36.55 -1.41
C ASP A 456 -4.50 -38.02 -1.01
N GLY A 457 -3.32 -38.58 -1.33
CA GLY A 457 -2.90 -39.92 -0.92
C GLY A 457 -3.64 -41.06 -1.63
N ASP A 458 -4.42 -40.75 -2.67
CA ASP A 458 -5.06 -41.73 -3.55
C ASP A 458 -4.44 -41.62 -4.95
N ASP A 459 -3.55 -42.58 -5.27
CA ASP A 459 -2.71 -42.68 -6.47
C ASP A 459 -3.46 -42.65 -7.83
N ARG A 460 -4.77 -42.34 -7.90
CA ARG A 460 -5.59 -42.51 -9.11
C ARG A 460 -6.60 -41.44 -9.44
N HIS A 461 -6.71 -40.35 -8.67
CA HIS A 461 -7.55 -39.22 -9.08
C HIS A 461 -6.72 -37.96 -9.18
N LEU A 462 -6.05 -37.84 -10.34
CA LEU A 462 -5.52 -36.59 -10.85
C LEU A 462 -6.66 -35.58 -10.96
N HIS A 463 -6.92 -34.86 -9.89
CA HIS A 463 -7.68 -33.63 -9.95
C HIS A 463 -6.83 -32.64 -10.74
N GLN A 464 -7.03 -32.66 -12.07
CA GLN A 464 -6.77 -31.49 -12.90
C GLN A 464 -7.37 -30.30 -12.13
N PRO A 465 -6.59 -29.25 -11.82
CA PRO A 465 -6.99 -28.22 -10.87
C PRO A 465 -8.40 -27.78 -11.19
N ALA A 466 -9.30 -27.96 -10.22
CA ALA A 466 -10.72 -28.01 -10.47
C ALA A 466 -11.20 -26.79 -11.28
N GLY A 467 -11.53 -27.04 -12.55
CA GLY A 467 -12.57 -26.32 -13.28
C GLY A 467 -12.31 -24.86 -13.65
N ASP A 468 -11.06 -24.40 -13.82
CA ASP A 468 -10.89 -23.12 -14.54
C ASP A 468 -11.10 -23.32 -16.04
N ASN A 469 -12.39 -23.28 -16.42
CA ASN A 469 -12.87 -23.37 -17.79
C ASN A 469 -12.54 -22.14 -18.64
N ARG A 470 -11.92 -21.11 -18.06
CA ARG A 470 -11.63 -19.83 -18.72
C ARG A 470 -10.39 -19.94 -19.62
N ALA A 471 -10.40 -19.22 -20.72
CA ALA A 471 -9.19 -18.99 -21.51
C ALA A 471 -8.28 -18.02 -20.77
N VAL A 472 -6.97 -18.21 -20.93
CA VAL A 472 -5.92 -17.38 -20.36
C VAL A 472 -5.14 -16.75 -21.49
N TYR A 473 -4.97 -15.43 -21.49
CA TYR A 473 -4.30 -14.73 -22.59
C TYR A 473 -3.61 -13.45 -22.13
N SER A 474 -2.71 -12.92 -22.96
CA SER A 474 -2.05 -11.63 -22.73
C SER A 474 -2.01 -10.79 -24.00
N LYS A 475 -2.26 -9.48 -23.85
CA LYS A 475 -2.27 -8.51 -24.95
C LYS A 475 -0.92 -7.81 -25.16
N ASP A 476 0.02 -7.98 -24.24
CA ASP A 476 1.26 -7.19 -24.11
C ASP A 476 2.54 -8.04 -24.16
N VAL A 477 2.44 -9.36 -24.36
CA VAL A 477 3.59 -10.26 -24.52
C VAL A 477 4.23 -10.12 -25.90
N CYS A 478 3.43 -9.76 -26.91
CA CYS A 478 3.87 -9.71 -28.30
C CYS A 478 4.52 -8.38 -28.64
N LYS A 479 5.38 -8.37 -29.67
CA LYS A 479 6.10 -7.17 -30.06
C LYS A 479 5.07 -6.07 -30.42
N PRO A 480 5.21 -4.85 -29.88
CA PRO A 480 4.40 -3.75 -30.37
C PRO A 480 4.71 -3.54 -31.86
N PRO A 481 3.71 -3.12 -32.66
CA PRO A 481 3.93 -2.84 -34.07
C PRO A 481 5.03 -1.79 -34.25
N GLU A 482 5.89 -1.99 -35.27
CA GLU A 482 6.96 -1.06 -35.60
C GLU A 482 6.42 0.37 -35.75
N GLY A 483 6.94 1.30 -34.93
CA GLY A 483 6.55 2.71 -34.94
C GLY A 483 5.60 3.16 -33.84
N MET A 484 5.15 2.27 -32.94
CA MET A 484 4.29 2.63 -31.80
C MET A 484 5.05 2.43 -30.47
N TRP A 485 5.66 3.52 -29.98
CA TRP A 485 6.41 3.65 -28.70
C TRP A 485 7.67 2.76 -28.56
N SER A 486 8.68 3.25 -27.81
CA SER A 486 9.98 2.55 -27.76
C SER A 486 9.88 1.25 -26.93
N PRO A 487 10.50 0.14 -27.38
CA PRO A 487 10.58 -1.12 -26.63
C PRO A 487 11.17 -0.99 -25.21
N GLU A 488 11.88 0.10 -24.91
CA GLU A 488 12.51 0.35 -23.60
C GLU A 488 11.49 0.70 -22.51
N GLN A 489 10.30 1.23 -22.86
CA GLN A 489 9.28 1.58 -21.87
C GLN A 489 8.52 0.37 -21.29
N HIS A 490 8.55 -0.78 -21.97
CA HIS A 490 7.93 -2.04 -21.52
C HIS A 490 8.94 -3.10 -21.08
N ALA A 491 10.24 -2.85 -21.21
CA ALA A 491 11.27 -3.74 -20.72
C ALA A 491 11.09 -3.97 -19.19
N GLY A 492 10.57 -5.14 -18.85
CA GLY A 492 10.38 -5.61 -17.48
C GLY A 492 8.98 -5.42 -16.88
N LEU A 493 7.97 -4.91 -17.58
CA LEU A 493 6.59 -5.08 -17.10
C LEU A 493 6.21 -6.57 -17.26
N ALA A 494 5.74 -7.19 -16.18
CA ALA A 494 5.19 -8.54 -16.28
C ALA A 494 3.99 -8.50 -17.23
N PRO A 495 3.84 -9.48 -18.12
CA PRO A 495 2.72 -9.49 -19.04
C PRO A 495 1.41 -9.51 -18.28
N THR A 496 0.47 -8.71 -18.74
CA THR A 496 -0.89 -8.65 -18.21
C THR A 496 -1.59 -9.94 -18.64
N VAL A 497 -1.80 -10.86 -17.69
CA VAL A 497 -2.50 -12.12 -17.93
C VAL A 497 -3.97 -11.93 -17.56
N GLU A 498 -4.84 -11.99 -18.56
CA GLU A 498 -6.30 -11.92 -18.39
C GLU A 498 -6.91 -13.32 -18.49
N ARG A 499 -8.02 -13.53 -17.77
CA ARG A 499 -8.83 -14.75 -17.85
C ARG A 499 -10.23 -14.41 -18.36
N ILE A 500 -10.74 -15.17 -19.33
CA ILE A 500 -12.08 -14.96 -19.87
C ILE A 500 -12.90 -16.25 -19.91
N GLU A 501 -14.14 -16.19 -19.45
CA GLU A 501 -15.08 -17.31 -19.54
C GLU A 501 -15.42 -17.66 -20.99
N PRO A 502 -15.69 -18.95 -21.28
CA PRO A 502 -16.25 -19.32 -22.56
C PRO A 502 -17.53 -18.53 -22.87
N ASP A 503 -17.77 -18.31 -24.17
CA ASP A 503 -18.88 -17.55 -24.73
C ASP A 503 -18.96 -16.07 -24.29
N LYS A 504 -17.96 -15.54 -23.57
CA LYS A 504 -17.81 -14.09 -23.34
C LYS A 504 -17.03 -13.42 -24.47
N CYS A 505 -17.49 -12.23 -24.83
CA CYS A 505 -16.85 -11.41 -25.85
C CYS A 505 -15.68 -10.60 -25.26
N MET A 506 -14.55 -10.64 -25.97
CA MET A 506 -13.41 -9.74 -25.81
C MET A 506 -13.56 -8.60 -26.81
N ASP A 507 -13.83 -7.41 -26.30
CA ASP A 507 -13.95 -6.22 -27.12
C ASP A 507 -12.64 -5.43 -27.19
N TYR A 508 -12.53 -4.61 -28.24
CA TYR A 508 -11.48 -3.59 -28.42
C TYR A 508 -10.07 -4.13 -28.66
N PHE A 509 -9.91 -5.07 -29.59
CA PHE A 509 -8.59 -5.30 -30.18
C PHE A 509 -8.31 -4.26 -31.27
N TRP A 510 -7.14 -3.64 -31.18
CA TRP A 510 -6.62 -2.79 -32.25
C TRP A 510 -6.02 -3.66 -33.36
N ARG A 511 -6.09 -3.17 -34.60
CA ARG A 511 -5.71 -3.90 -35.82
C ARG A 511 -4.34 -4.58 -35.75
N ASN A 512 -3.38 -3.91 -35.12
CA ASN A 512 -1.99 -4.34 -35.07
C ASN A 512 -1.61 -4.96 -33.72
N ASN A 513 -2.59 -5.22 -32.86
CA ASN A 513 -2.31 -5.91 -31.60
C ASN A 513 -2.09 -7.39 -31.92
N GLU A 514 -0.92 -7.86 -31.56
CA GLU A 514 -0.68 -9.28 -31.37
C GLU A 514 -1.02 -9.64 -29.92
N TRP A 515 -1.47 -10.86 -29.70
CA TRP A 515 -1.78 -11.38 -28.38
C TRP A 515 -1.35 -12.84 -28.29
N VAL A 516 -1.11 -13.31 -27.07
CA VAL A 516 -0.74 -14.71 -26.81
C VAL A 516 -1.87 -15.37 -26.05
N ILE A 517 -2.27 -16.55 -26.51
CA ILE A 517 -3.18 -17.44 -25.77
C ILE A 517 -2.30 -18.40 -24.97
N HIS A 518 -2.35 -18.31 -23.64
CA HIS A 518 -1.60 -19.19 -22.75
C HIS A 518 -2.36 -20.48 -22.45
N GLY A 519 -3.70 -20.39 -22.41
CA GLY A 519 -4.59 -21.54 -22.22
C GLY A 519 -5.92 -21.33 -22.94
N ASN A 520 -6.42 -22.36 -23.60
CA ASN A 520 -7.74 -22.32 -24.23
C ASN A 520 -8.85 -22.47 -23.18
N ALA A 521 -10.00 -21.84 -23.42
CA ALA A 521 -11.20 -22.09 -22.63
C ALA A 521 -11.69 -23.53 -22.84
N VAL A 522 -12.27 -24.10 -21.79
CA VAL A 522 -12.89 -25.43 -21.80
C VAL A 522 -14.38 -25.27 -21.56
N CYS A 523 -15.17 -25.90 -22.40
CA CYS A 523 -16.62 -25.79 -22.36
C CYS A 523 -17.22 -26.63 -21.22
N PRO A 524 -18.47 -26.35 -20.81
CA PRO A 524 -19.14 -27.15 -19.78
C PRO A 524 -19.24 -28.64 -20.11
N ASN A 525 -19.15 -29.01 -21.40
CA ASN A 525 -19.13 -30.39 -21.88
C ASN A 525 -17.71 -31.02 -21.91
N GLY A 526 -16.69 -30.33 -21.39
CA GLY A 526 -15.30 -30.77 -21.35
C GLY A 526 -14.52 -30.61 -22.66
N LYS A 527 -15.14 -30.10 -23.74
CA LYS A 527 -14.45 -29.88 -25.02
C LYS A 527 -13.74 -28.52 -25.05
N PRO A 528 -12.62 -28.37 -25.78
CA PRO A 528 -11.99 -27.06 -25.99
C PRO A 528 -12.93 -26.12 -26.74
N ALA A 529 -12.96 -24.86 -26.33
CA ALA A 529 -13.70 -23.82 -27.06
C ALA A 529 -13.01 -23.48 -28.40
N LYS A 530 -13.81 -23.05 -29.37
CA LYS A 530 -13.32 -22.53 -30.67
C LYS A 530 -13.15 -21.03 -30.59
N MET A 531 -12.14 -20.49 -31.22
CA MET A 531 -11.94 -19.04 -31.27
C MET A 531 -12.76 -18.44 -32.41
N ALA A 532 -13.59 -17.45 -32.11
CA ALA A 532 -14.35 -16.71 -33.10
C ALA A 532 -13.86 -15.27 -33.20
N LEU A 533 -13.80 -14.74 -34.42
CA LEU A 533 -13.39 -13.38 -34.74
C LEU A 533 -14.56 -12.63 -35.40
N TRP A 534 -14.83 -11.41 -34.93
CA TRP A 534 -15.74 -10.47 -35.57
C TRP A 534 -14.94 -9.27 -36.04
N THR A 535 -14.88 -9.06 -37.35
CA THR A 535 -14.29 -7.87 -37.95
C THR A 535 -15.37 -6.82 -38.22
N GLY A 536 -15.01 -5.54 -38.13
CA GLY A 536 -15.92 -4.42 -38.44
C GLY A 536 -17.04 -4.13 -37.44
N THR A 537 -17.18 -4.94 -36.38
CA THR A 537 -18.15 -4.68 -35.30
C THR A 537 -17.45 -4.69 -33.94
N SER A 538 -18.06 -3.99 -32.97
CA SER A 538 -17.71 -4.12 -31.55
C SER A 538 -18.82 -4.90 -30.85
N GLY A 539 -18.46 -5.69 -29.84
CA GLY A 539 -19.40 -6.45 -29.01
C GLY A 539 -19.75 -7.84 -29.53
N CYS A 540 -18.89 -8.48 -30.34
CA CYS A 540 -19.13 -9.81 -30.96
C CYS A 540 -20.55 -9.94 -31.54
N ARG A 541 -21.04 -8.89 -32.20
CA ARG A 541 -22.40 -8.81 -32.72
C ARG A 541 -22.48 -9.42 -34.11
N GLY A 542 -23.50 -10.21 -34.35
CA GLY A 542 -23.71 -10.82 -35.66
C GLY A 542 -23.01 -12.17 -35.80
N LYS A 543 -22.85 -12.62 -37.04
CA LYS A 543 -22.09 -13.83 -37.35
C LYS A 543 -20.60 -13.49 -37.33
N PRO A 544 -19.74 -14.28 -36.65
CA PRO A 544 -18.30 -14.09 -36.69
C PRO A 544 -17.79 -14.24 -38.13
N THR A 545 -16.81 -13.42 -38.46
CA THR A 545 -16.06 -13.44 -39.72
C THR A 545 -15.32 -14.78 -39.88
N SER A 546 -14.68 -15.28 -38.81
CA SER A 546 -14.06 -16.61 -38.79
C SER A 546 -14.29 -17.33 -37.47
N VAL A 547 -14.27 -18.66 -37.51
CA VAL A 547 -14.27 -19.54 -36.33
C VAL A 547 -13.22 -20.61 -36.54
N GLU A 548 -12.23 -20.66 -35.66
CA GLU A 548 -11.05 -21.49 -35.78
C GLU A 548 -10.89 -22.38 -34.53
N GLU A 549 -10.38 -23.59 -34.71
CA GLU A 549 -9.97 -24.43 -33.59
C GLU A 549 -8.60 -23.97 -33.11
N ILE A 550 -8.45 -23.75 -31.80
CA ILE A 550 -7.14 -23.44 -31.21
C ILE A 550 -6.40 -24.76 -31.05
N ASN A 551 -5.38 -24.96 -31.86
CA ASN A 551 -4.49 -26.10 -31.76
C ASN A 551 -3.44 -25.85 -30.67
N LYS A 552 -2.80 -26.92 -30.20
CA LYS A 552 -1.70 -26.81 -29.23
C LYS A 552 -0.57 -25.92 -29.73
N ASP A 553 -0.36 -25.88 -31.04
CA ASP A 553 0.67 -25.05 -31.67
C ASP A 553 0.34 -23.55 -31.65
N ASP A 554 -0.92 -23.17 -31.42
CA ASP A 554 -1.34 -21.76 -31.32
C ASP A 554 -1.11 -21.21 -29.90
N LEU A 555 -1.02 -22.09 -28.90
CA LEU A 555 -0.76 -21.71 -27.52
C LEU A 555 0.69 -21.22 -27.37
N GLY A 556 0.87 -20.08 -26.68
CA GLY A 556 2.17 -19.46 -26.47
C GLY A 556 2.73 -18.74 -27.71
N ARG A 557 2.02 -18.74 -28.86
CA ARG A 557 2.40 -17.96 -30.04
C ARG A 557 1.69 -16.62 -30.06
N CYS A 558 2.37 -15.64 -30.66
CA CYS A 558 1.76 -14.36 -31.00
C CYS A 558 0.85 -14.54 -32.20
N ILE A 559 -0.43 -14.23 -32.01
CA ILE A 559 -1.47 -14.30 -33.02
C ILE A 559 -1.93 -12.88 -33.29
N GLU A 560 -2.15 -12.50 -34.54
CA GLU A 560 -2.76 -11.20 -34.85
C GLU A 560 -4.20 -11.16 -34.35
N ALA A 561 -4.57 -10.11 -33.62
CA ALA A 561 -5.91 -10.01 -33.06
C ALA A 561 -6.98 -9.80 -34.12
N CYS A 562 -6.73 -9.08 -35.21
CA CYS A 562 -7.75 -8.79 -36.23
C CYS A 562 -7.57 -9.52 -37.58
N GLY A 563 -6.55 -10.38 -37.70
CA GLY A 563 -6.25 -11.15 -38.92
C GLY A 563 -5.63 -10.31 -40.05
N ALA A 564 -4.75 -10.95 -40.83
CA ALA A 564 -4.04 -10.30 -41.92
C ALA A 564 -4.96 -10.13 -43.14
N GLY A 565 -5.43 -8.90 -43.42
CA GLY A 565 -5.99 -8.59 -44.74
C GLY A 565 -7.09 -7.54 -44.84
N GLU A 566 -7.76 -7.15 -43.75
CA GLU A 566 -8.89 -6.21 -43.86
C GLU A 566 -8.42 -4.75 -43.69
N GLN A 567 -8.44 -3.99 -44.79
CA GLN A 567 -7.74 -2.71 -44.88
C GLN A 567 -8.39 -1.52 -44.15
N TRP A 568 -9.63 -1.62 -43.64
CA TRP A 568 -10.40 -0.41 -43.27
C TRP A 568 -11.17 -0.41 -41.95
N THR A 569 -11.19 -1.50 -41.16
CA THR A 569 -11.90 -1.52 -39.88
C THR A 569 -10.94 -1.45 -38.70
N TYR A 570 -11.02 -0.36 -37.92
CA TYR A 570 -10.11 -0.06 -36.80
C TYR A 570 -10.27 -0.96 -35.56
N LYS A 571 -11.27 -1.84 -35.53
CA LYS A 571 -11.65 -2.62 -34.35
C LYS A 571 -12.11 -4.03 -34.75
N CYS A 572 -11.70 -5.01 -33.97
CA CYS A 572 -12.28 -6.34 -33.99
C CYS A 572 -12.60 -6.82 -32.56
N SER A 573 -13.48 -7.79 -32.46
CA SER A 573 -13.80 -8.50 -31.23
C SER A 573 -13.53 -9.99 -31.40
N ARG A 574 -13.23 -10.69 -30.30
CA ARG A 574 -13.02 -12.14 -30.29
C ARG A 574 -13.78 -12.81 -29.16
N ALA A 575 -14.07 -14.10 -29.27
CA ALA A 575 -14.64 -14.89 -28.19
C ALA A 575 -14.20 -16.35 -28.29
N PHE A 576 -14.24 -17.07 -27.17
CA PHE A 576 -14.01 -18.51 -27.13
C PHE A 576 -15.36 -19.23 -27.06
N LEU A 577 -15.87 -19.73 -28.19
CA LEU A 577 -17.21 -20.29 -28.35
C LEU A 577 -17.28 -21.79 -28.05
N CYS A 578 -18.29 -22.19 -27.29
CA CYS A 578 -18.45 -23.58 -26.88
C CYS A 578 -19.40 -24.45 -27.71
N ASN A 579 -20.42 -23.86 -28.34
CA ASN A 579 -21.51 -24.62 -28.95
C ASN A 579 -21.78 -24.25 -30.42
N GLY A 580 -20.73 -23.98 -31.20
CA GLY A 580 -20.92 -23.25 -32.45
C GLY A 580 -21.47 -21.85 -32.15
N LEU A 581 -21.91 -21.10 -33.17
CA LEU A 581 -22.37 -19.71 -33.01
C LEU A 581 -23.25 -19.54 -31.76
N PRO A 582 -23.06 -18.48 -30.95
CA PRO A 582 -23.79 -18.29 -29.69
C PRO A 582 -25.28 -18.42 -29.96
N THR A 583 -25.87 -19.54 -29.54
CA THR A 583 -27.30 -19.75 -29.63
C THR A 583 -27.91 -19.01 -28.47
N ARG A 584 -28.57 -17.91 -28.82
CA ARG A 584 -29.43 -17.03 -28.01
C ARG A 584 -29.90 -17.70 -26.71
N SER A 585 -29.15 -17.55 -25.62
CA SER A 585 -29.63 -17.87 -24.27
C SER A 585 -30.44 -16.68 -23.77
N GLY A 586 -31.73 -16.90 -23.60
CA GLY A 586 -32.71 -15.89 -23.22
C GLY A 586 -32.57 -15.47 -21.77
N GLY A 587 -32.74 -14.17 -21.52
CA GLY A 587 -32.98 -13.65 -20.18
C GLY A 587 -32.53 -12.21 -19.98
N GLY A 588 -33.28 -11.24 -20.52
CA GLY A 588 -33.19 -9.84 -20.05
C GLY A 588 -32.68 -8.83 -21.07
N ARG A 589 -33.62 -8.29 -21.86
CA ARG A 589 -33.59 -6.97 -22.53
C ARG A 589 -32.32 -6.60 -23.32
N LYS A 590 -32.35 -6.81 -24.64
CA LYS A 590 -32.47 -5.74 -25.67
C LYS A 590 -32.16 -6.27 -27.08
N ASN A 591 -33.04 -5.86 -28.00
CA ASN A 591 -32.91 -5.64 -29.45
C ASN A 591 -32.19 -6.70 -30.31
N ILE A 592 -33.05 -7.50 -30.95
CA ILE A 592 -32.84 -8.16 -32.24
C ILE A 592 -32.72 -7.08 -33.33
N TRP A 593 -31.76 -7.20 -34.26
CA TRP A 593 -31.97 -7.12 -35.72
C TRP A 593 -30.78 -7.82 -36.42
N TYR A 594 -31.09 -8.81 -37.26
CA TYR A 594 -30.24 -9.30 -38.36
C TYR A 594 -31.00 -9.00 -39.65
N ASP A 595 -30.29 -8.52 -40.67
CA ASP A 595 -30.51 -8.91 -42.07
C ASP A 595 -29.25 -9.67 -42.51
#